data_AF-A0A6P6XJZ5-F1
#
_entry.id   AF-A0A6P6XJZ5-F1
#
_cell.length_a   1.000
_cell.length_b   1.000
_cell.length_c   1.000
_cell.angle_alpha   90.00
_cell.angle_beta   90.00
_cell.angle_gamma   90.00
#
_symmetry.space_group_name_H-M   'P 1'
#
loop_
_entity.id
_entity.type
_entity.pdbx_description
1 polymer ?
#
loop_
_entity_poly.entity_id
_entity_poly.type
_entity_poly.pdbx_seq_one_letter_code
_entity_poly.pdbx_strand_id
1 'polypeptide(L)'
;MQHFLVGYTNHPPFVRPHLENKQNDIWIVRGGADYHLINVLSRKYNFTYEFIYMHNQYELLMNDFDHNTIDPSIRLSLNDNKTIDIGIGGWTLTYERSKNVEHLYPYLVEQTSIMTAVPEYHQPNPGQLFEPFDSFIWLGVFGSLILFFLLGRFGQCFKKSNSKNFNLFWIQIQVLFRQPVHHLWFREPYETNDRLLILSIWMFIVMILSSAYGGCLFSIMTIPHHNNIDTIDELVEQCNQNRIIVLVENGTASMIEIQTSQRSLMTILNKHLQVVQYQLWAAEMILNASMENDNGNDHHNQRYAFIQQYTMLKHLQMIYGRHRLYLPKSNNDHSSLIKTLNVILLRKSFPLAREFDKINSRLFNAGLYQLWLEREFLQNKSISQSIVDSVSLDNNNNSTENSEIEEKEKSYEITGETYTNEYYHNRRIQTLSLEQLTIFFYLYLCLIFVCLLIFFVECIWLL
;
A
#
# COMPACT_ATOMS: atom_id res chain seq x y z
N MET A 1 16.92 -47.90 10.85
CA MET A 1 16.43 -46.67 10.21
C MET A 1 17.11 -45.50 10.88
N GLN A 2 17.58 -44.52 10.11
CA GLN A 2 18.15 -43.30 10.68
C GLN A 2 17.02 -42.42 11.24
N HIS A 3 17.24 -41.84 12.41
CA HIS A 3 16.33 -40.91 13.06
C HIS A 3 17.00 -39.54 13.12
N PHE A 4 16.33 -38.49 12.65
CA PHE A 4 16.87 -37.14 12.59
C PHE A 4 16.07 -36.14 13.42
N LEU A 5 16.76 -35.22 14.07
CA LEU A 5 16.15 -34.10 14.77
C LEU A 5 16.01 -32.90 13.82
N VAL A 6 14.78 -32.44 13.61
CA VAL A 6 14.46 -31.33 12.71
C VAL A 6 14.06 -30.12 13.54
N GLY A 7 14.97 -29.16 13.62
CA GLY A 7 14.74 -27.88 14.29
C GLY A 7 13.89 -26.98 13.40
N TYR A 8 12.85 -26.38 13.98
CA TYR A 8 11.99 -25.45 13.26
C TYR A 8 11.75 -24.15 14.03
N THR A 9 11.41 -23.14 13.25
CA THR A 9 11.12 -21.77 13.68
C THR A 9 9.65 -21.49 13.39
N ASN A 10 9.00 -20.60 14.15
CA ASN A 10 7.61 -20.23 13.86
C ASN A 10 7.54 -19.14 12.78
N HIS A 11 7.98 -19.46 11.57
CA HIS A 11 7.93 -18.57 10.41
C HIS A 11 7.04 -19.16 9.30
N PRO A 12 5.71 -19.01 9.41
CA PRO A 12 4.86 -19.24 8.26
C PRO A 12 5.19 -18.23 7.14
N PRO A 13 5.09 -18.62 5.86
CA PRO A 13 4.45 -19.83 5.33
C PRO A 13 5.34 -21.09 5.27
N PHE A 14 6.57 -21.03 5.79
CA PHE A 14 7.55 -22.12 5.67
C PHE A 14 7.25 -23.28 6.62
N VAL A 15 6.88 -22.95 7.85
CA VAL A 15 6.50 -23.91 8.88
C VAL A 15 5.27 -23.37 9.61
N ARG A 16 4.27 -24.23 9.78
CA ARG A 16 3.02 -23.90 10.49
C ARG A 16 2.86 -24.84 11.68
N PRO A 17 3.27 -24.40 12.88
CA PRO A 17 3.01 -25.14 14.10
C PRO A 17 1.55 -24.99 14.50
N HIS A 18 0.97 -26.08 15.01
CA HIS A 18 -0.37 -26.13 15.56
C HIS A 18 -0.28 -26.55 17.02
N LEU A 19 -0.94 -25.81 17.91
CA LEU A 19 -0.99 -26.14 19.33
C LEU A 19 -1.98 -27.28 19.54
N GLU A 20 -1.50 -28.44 19.97
CA GLU A 20 -2.34 -29.63 20.14
C GLU A 20 -2.95 -29.70 21.55
N ASN A 21 -2.23 -29.24 22.58
CA ASN A 21 -2.71 -29.22 23.95
C ASN A 21 -2.33 -27.91 24.67
N LYS A 22 -3.34 -27.10 25.02
CA LYS A 22 -3.18 -25.83 25.74
C LYS A 22 -2.62 -25.96 27.15
N GLN A 23 -2.63 -27.15 27.76
CA GLN A 23 -2.15 -27.36 29.13
C GLN A 23 -0.65 -27.70 29.21
N ASN A 24 -0.07 -28.23 28.13
CA ASN A 24 1.32 -28.71 28.10
C ASN A 24 2.20 -28.00 27.05
N ASP A 25 1.67 -26.98 26.35
CA ASP A 25 2.36 -26.26 25.26
C ASP A 25 3.05 -27.17 24.22
N ILE A 26 2.39 -28.29 23.88
CA ILE A 26 2.90 -29.21 22.86
C ILE A 26 2.50 -28.68 21.49
N TRP A 27 3.50 -28.24 20.72
CA TRP A 27 3.36 -27.77 19.36
C TRP A 27 3.69 -28.89 18.37
N ILE A 28 2.77 -29.15 17.44
CA ILE A 28 3.00 -30.07 16.33
C ILE A 28 3.02 -29.31 15.02
N VAL A 29 4.08 -29.50 14.24
CA VAL A 29 4.14 -28.98 12.88
C VAL A 29 3.18 -29.78 12.00
N ARG A 30 2.13 -29.13 11.49
CA ARG A 30 1.10 -29.76 10.64
C ARG A 30 1.08 -29.24 9.20
N GLY A 31 1.92 -28.26 8.87
CA GLY A 31 1.97 -27.68 7.52
C GLY A 31 3.17 -26.78 7.29
N GLY A 32 3.22 -26.19 6.09
CA GLY A 32 4.31 -25.35 5.63
C GLY A 32 5.09 -25.96 4.46
N ALA A 33 5.70 -25.10 3.64
CA ALA A 33 6.48 -25.54 2.48
C ALA A 33 7.69 -26.42 2.87
N ASP A 34 8.40 -26.06 3.93
CA ASP A 34 9.55 -26.83 4.40
C ASP A 34 9.12 -28.16 5.04
N TYR A 35 7.97 -28.17 5.72
CA TYR A 35 7.36 -29.40 6.25
C TYR A 35 7.08 -30.42 5.13
N HIS A 36 6.56 -29.97 3.99
CA HIS A 36 6.33 -30.85 2.84
C HIS A 36 7.62 -31.38 2.24
N LEU A 37 8.67 -30.54 2.18
CA LEU A 37 9.99 -30.95 1.69
C LEU A 37 10.59 -32.06 2.56
N ILE A 38 10.60 -31.90 3.88
CA ILE A 38 11.09 -32.92 4.82
C ILE A 38 10.30 -34.23 4.70
N ASN A 39 8.98 -34.15 4.54
CA ASN A 39 8.14 -35.33 4.31
C ASN A 39 8.50 -36.09 3.03
N VAL A 40 8.77 -35.38 1.93
CA VAL A 40 9.18 -36.00 0.67
C VAL A 40 10.55 -36.67 0.82
N LEU A 41 11.49 -36.01 1.49
CA LEU A 41 12.81 -36.58 1.77
C LEU A 41 12.72 -37.82 2.67
N SER A 42 11.91 -37.78 3.73
CA SER A 42 11.67 -38.90 4.64
C SER A 42 11.13 -40.12 3.92
N ARG A 43 10.11 -39.95 3.07
CA ARG A 43 9.53 -41.05 2.28
C ARG A 43 10.52 -41.63 1.28
N LYS A 44 11.36 -40.79 0.68
CA LYS A 44 12.31 -41.21 -0.34
C LYS A 44 13.51 -41.96 0.22
N TYR A 45 14.03 -41.51 1.35
CA TYR A 45 15.23 -42.06 1.99
C TYR A 45 14.92 -42.96 3.20
N ASN A 46 13.63 -43.16 3.50
CA ASN A 46 13.12 -44.03 4.56
C ASN A 46 13.74 -43.75 5.94
N PHE A 47 13.72 -42.48 6.35
CA PHE A 47 14.14 -42.04 7.68
C PHE A 47 12.96 -41.53 8.50
N THR A 48 13.09 -41.64 9.83
CA THR A 48 12.14 -41.04 10.77
C THR A 48 12.70 -39.73 11.31
N TYR A 49 11.84 -38.83 11.75
CA TYR A 49 12.28 -37.55 12.27
C TYR A 49 11.34 -37.02 13.36
N GLU A 50 11.87 -36.16 14.22
CA GLU A 50 11.12 -35.45 15.25
C GLU A 50 11.34 -33.94 15.10
N PHE A 51 10.25 -33.17 15.23
CA PHE A 51 10.33 -31.73 15.19
C PHE A 51 10.65 -31.17 16.56
N ILE A 52 11.65 -30.29 16.63
CA ILE A 52 12.02 -29.56 17.83
C ILE A 52 11.79 -28.09 17.59
N TYR A 53 10.94 -27.48 18.41
CA TYR A 53 10.77 -26.04 18.39
C TYR A 53 12.02 -25.36 18.91
N MET A 54 12.59 -24.48 18.10
CA MET A 54 13.72 -23.66 18.49
C MET A 54 13.18 -22.36 19.13
N HIS A 55 12.96 -22.39 20.44
CA HIS A 55 12.54 -21.22 21.23
C HIS A 55 13.64 -20.15 21.21
N ASN A 56 13.28 -18.87 21.07
CA ASN A 56 14.20 -17.72 21.12
C ASN A 56 15.46 -17.87 20.27
N GLN A 57 15.27 -17.98 18.95
CA GLN A 57 16.34 -18.25 18.00
C GLN A 57 17.47 -17.22 17.92
N TYR A 58 17.39 -16.13 18.69
CA TYR A 58 18.41 -15.09 18.69
C TYR A 58 18.79 -14.55 20.09
N GLU A 59 18.30 -15.11 21.20
CA GLU A 59 18.86 -14.80 22.55
C GLU A 59 20.04 -15.70 22.92
N LEU A 60 20.23 -16.84 22.24
CA LEU A 60 21.51 -17.56 22.28
C LEU A 60 22.64 -16.79 21.57
N LEU A 61 22.33 -15.64 20.96
CA LEU A 61 23.26 -14.69 20.33
C LEU A 61 23.70 -13.53 21.23
N MET A 62 23.18 -13.42 22.44
CA MET A 62 23.50 -12.33 23.37
C MET A 62 23.65 -12.85 24.80
N ASN A 63 24.74 -13.57 25.06
CA ASN A 63 25.38 -13.66 26.37
C ASN A 63 26.85 -14.07 26.20
N ASP A 64 27.62 -13.24 25.49
CA ASP A 64 28.84 -12.66 26.05
C ASP A 64 29.43 -11.68 25.04
N PHE A 65 29.54 -10.44 25.48
CA PHE A 65 30.41 -9.45 24.88
C PHE A 65 31.86 -9.92 25.09
N ASP A 66 32.35 -10.77 24.19
CA ASP A 66 33.79 -10.93 23.99
C ASP A 66 34.07 -11.18 22.51
N HIS A 67 34.75 -10.21 21.91
CA HIS A 67 35.27 -10.28 20.55
C HIS A 67 36.33 -11.39 20.47
N ASN A 68 35.94 -12.65 20.25
CA ASN A 68 36.73 -13.69 19.57
C ASN A 68 36.09 -15.09 19.45
N THR A 69 34.80 -15.27 19.73
CA THR A 69 34.19 -16.60 19.71
C THR A 69 32.88 -16.62 18.91
N ILE A 70 32.98 -17.19 17.69
CA ILE A 70 31.97 -17.94 16.93
C ILE A 70 30.54 -17.38 16.98
N ASP A 71 30.08 -16.86 15.84
CA ASP A 71 28.68 -16.50 15.54
C ASP A 71 27.68 -17.51 16.17
N PRO A 72 26.96 -17.13 17.23
CA PRO A 72 26.06 -18.02 17.97
C PRO A 72 24.79 -18.44 17.22
N SER A 73 24.60 -18.01 15.97
CA SER A 73 23.45 -18.39 15.15
C SER A 73 23.42 -19.88 14.77
N ILE A 74 24.49 -20.64 15.02
CA ILE A 74 24.50 -22.10 14.86
C ILE A 74 25.25 -22.78 16.02
N ARG A 75 24.64 -22.80 17.20
CA ARG A 75 24.59 -24.07 17.94
C ARG A 75 23.27 -24.73 17.59
N LEU A 76 23.29 -25.58 16.57
CA LEU A 76 22.32 -26.67 16.46
C LEU A 76 22.36 -27.58 17.72
N SER A 77 23.30 -27.37 18.64
CA SER A 77 23.31 -27.95 19.99
C SER A 77 22.31 -27.23 20.90
N LEU A 78 21.24 -27.92 21.26
CA LEU A 78 20.43 -27.62 22.45
C LEU A 78 21.33 -27.61 23.71
N ASN A 79 20.82 -27.00 24.79
CA ASN A 79 21.51 -26.84 26.07
C ASN A 79 21.88 -28.16 26.79
N ASP A 80 21.53 -29.32 26.21
CA ASP A 80 21.68 -30.66 26.80
C ASP A 80 22.37 -31.68 25.85
N ASN A 81 23.43 -31.29 25.12
CA ASN A 81 24.17 -32.19 24.19
C ASN A 81 23.35 -32.80 23.03
N LYS A 82 22.12 -32.36 22.77
CA LYS A 82 21.34 -32.77 21.58
C LYS A 82 21.64 -31.85 20.40
N THR A 83 22.22 -32.39 19.34
CA THR A 83 22.46 -31.67 18.09
C THR A 83 21.28 -31.86 17.13
N ILE A 84 20.63 -30.77 16.75
CA ILE A 84 19.69 -30.71 15.64
C ILE A 84 20.44 -31.07 14.35
N ASP A 85 19.87 -31.97 13.56
CA ASP A 85 20.49 -32.45 12.33
C ASP A 85 20.13 -31.57 11.14
N ILE A 86 18.89 -31.06 11.12
CA ILE A 86 18.30 -30.31 10.02
C ILE A 86 17.57 -29.08 10.58
N GLY A 87 17.84 -27.90 10.03
CA GLY A 87 17.13 -26.65 10.36
C GLY A 87 16.22 -26.19 9.21
N ILE A 88 14.93 -26.02 9.51
CA ILE A 88 13.91 -25.52 8.58
C ILE A 88 13.22 -24.28 9.12
N GLY A 89 12.51 -23.52 8.28
CA GLY A 89 11.81 -22.30 8.67
C GLY A 89 12.18 -21.06 7.86
N GLY A 90 12.51 -21.23 6.57
CA GLY A 90 12.83 -20.09 5.70
C GLY A 90 14.17 -19.42 6.01
N TRP A 91 15.20 -20.19 6.34
CA TRP A 91 16.49 -19.63 6.73
C TRP A 91 17.19 -18.91 5.59
N THR A 92 17.55 -17.65 5.82
CA THR A 92 18.37 -16.88 4.90
C THR A 92 19.83 -17.35 4.92
N LEU A 93 20.41 -17.62 3.76
CA LEU A 93 21.82 -17.90 3.58
C LEU A 93 22.63 -16.60 3.72
N THR A 94 23.43 -16.52 4.78
CA THR A 94 24.41 -15.44 5.00
C THR A 94 25.82 -16.00 4.95
N TYR A 95 26.81 -15.13 4.74
CA TYR A 95 28.22 -15.53 4.70
C TYR A 95 28.65 -16.23 6.00
N GLU A 96 28.32 -15.65 7.15
CA GLU A 96 28.69 -16.22 8.45
C GLU A 96 28.00 -17.57 8.72
N ARG A 97 26.73 -17.72 8.32
CA ARG A 97 26.03 -19.02 8.41
C ARG A 97 26.72 -20.07 7.53
N SER A 98 27.10 -19.72 6.30
CA SER A 98 27.74 -20.68 5.37
C SER A 98 29.08 -21.25 5.87
N LYS A 99 29.80 -20.54 6.75
CA LYS A 99 31.05 -21.03 7.37
C LYS A 99 30.79 -22.09 8.45
N ASN A 100 29.62 -22.02 9.08
CA ASN A 100 29.32 -22.73 10.32
C ASN A 100 28.34 -23.90 10.12
N VAL A 101 27.55 -23.92 9.04
CA VAL A 101 26.68 -25.04 8.66
C VAL A 101 26.82 -25.44 7.21
N GLU A 102 26.53 -26.72 6.97
CA GLU A 102 26.20 -27.17 5.62
C GLU A 102 24.79 -26.71 5.25
N HIS A 103 24.54 -26.52 3.98
CA HIS A 103 23.23 -26.09 3.49
C HIS A 103 22.91 -26.80 2.19
N LEU A 104 21.62 -26.98 1.94
CA LEU A 104 21.13 -27.45 0.64
C LEU A 104 21.10 -26.30 -0.37
N TYR A 105 21.01 -26.65 -1.64
CA TYR A 105 20.83 -25.74 -2.76
C TYR A 105 19.66 -24.78 -2.46
N PRO A 106 19.83 -23.46 -2.70
CA PRO A 106 18.77 -22.49 -2.47
C PRO A 106 17.48 -22.87 -3.19
N TYR A 107 16.38 -22.95 -2.43
CA TYR A 107 15.08 -23.36 -2.97
C TYR A 107 14.15 -22.17 -3.21
N LEU A 108 14.55 -20.96 -2.79
CA LEU A 108 13.76 -19.75 -2.96
C LEU A 108 14.68 -18.53 -2.97
N VAL A 109 14.46 -17.67 -3.96
CA VAL A 109 15.06 -16.32 -4.00
C VAL A 109 14.05 -15.40 -3.34
N GLU A 110 14.47 -14.80 -2.22
CA GLU A 110 13.68 -13.86 -1.45
C GLU A 110 14.17 -12.44 -1.68
N GLN A 111 13.31 -11.51 -1.30
CA GLN A 111 13.68 -10.12 -1.22
C GLN A 111 13.08 -9.51 0.04
N THR A 112 13.84 -8.66 0.70
CA THR A 112 13.31 -7.88 1.82
C THR A 112 12.42 -6.78 1.27
N SER A 113 11.25 -6.61 1.87
CA SER A 113 10.24 -5.62 1.49
C SER A 113 9.75 -4.91 2.74
N ILE A 114 9.00 -3.83 2.53
CA ILE A 114 8.35 -3.06 3.59
C ILE A 114 6.87 -3.43 3.63
N MET A 115 6.28 -3.43 4.81
CA MET A 115 4.84 -3.50 5.02
C MET A 115 4.38 -2.34 5.90
N THR A 116 3.31 -1.68 5.51
CA THR A 116 2.69 -0.57 6.24
C THR A 116 1.18 -0.80 6.37
N ALA A 117 0.50 0.04 7.14
CA ALA A 117 -0.94 0.15 7.02
C ALA A 117 -1.31 0.62 5.61
N VAL A 118 -2.48 0.22 5.11
CA VAL A 118 -3.04 0.79 3.89
C VAL A 118 -3.25 2.28 4.13
N PRO A 119 -2.66 3.16 3.31
CA PRO A 119 -2.88 4.58 3.50
C PRO A 119 -4.34 4.90 3.19
N GLU A 120 -4.90 5.79 3.99
CA GLU A 120 -6.19 6.37 3.71
C GLU A 120 -6.18 6.98 2.30
N TYR A 121 -7.26 6.70 1.56
CA TYR A 121 -7.48 7.35 0.28
C TYR A 121 -7.53 8.85 0.52
N HIS A 122 -6.75 9.61 -0.25
CA HIS A 122 -6.89 11.06 -0.22
C HIS A 122 -8.33 11.38 -0.63
N GLN A 123 -9.13 11.82 0.34
CA GLN A 123 -10.44 12.36 0.04
C GLN A 123 -10.22 13.52 -0.93
N PRO A 124 -10.98 13.57 -2.03
CA PRO A 124 -10.78 14.58 -3.04
C PRO A 124 -11.08 15.93 -2.40
N ASN A 125 -10.01 16.70 -2.21
CA ASN A 125 -10.10 18.01 -1.60
C ASN A 125 -10.78 18.98 -2.58
N PRO A 126 -11.59 19.93 -2.10
CA PRO A 126 -12.18 20.97 -2.95
C PRO A 126 -11.14 21.75 -3.76
N GLY A 127 -9.89 21.83 -3.29
CA GLY A 127 -8.78 22.44 -4.01
C GLY A 127 -8.39 21.72 -5.31
N GLN A 128 -8.71 20.43 -5.45
CA GLN A 128 -8.40 19.63 -6.65
C GLN A 128 -9.12 20.13 -7.91
N LEU A 129 -10.11 21.00 -7.78
CA LEU A 129 -10.81 21.63 -8.91
C LEU A 129 -9.95 22.69 -9.62
N PHE A 130 -8.99 23.29 -8.91
CA PHE A 130 -8.06 24.27 -9.48
C PHE A 130 -6.77 23.62 -9.99
N GLU A 131 -6.50 22.38 -9.57
CA GLU A 131 -5.34 21.57 -9.96
C GLU A 131 -5.20 21.26 -11.46
N PRO A 132 -6.28 21.13 -12.28
CA PRO A 132 -6.14 20.79 -13.69
C PRO A 132 -5.34 21.80 -14.51
N PHE A 133 -5.23 23.06 -14.03
CA PHE A 133 -4.48 24.11 -14.69
C PHE A 133 -3.51 24.78 -13.71
N ASP A 134 -2.29 25.03 -14.19
CA ASP A 134 -1.31 25.83 -13.46
C ASP A 134 -1.82 27.26 -13.21
N SER A 135 -1.31 27.88 -12.15
CA SER A 135 -1.65 29.26 -11.79
C SER A 135 -1.40 30.25 -12.94
N PHE A 136 -0.43 29.98 -13.81
CA PHE A 136 -0.16 30.80 -15.00
C PHE A 136 -1.31 30.80 -16.02
N ILE A 137 -1.96 29.66 -16.23
CA ILE A 137 -3.11 29.54 -17.16
C ILE A 137 -4.30 30.29 -16.56
N TRP A 138 -4.55 30.12 -15.27
CA TRP A 138 -5.59 30.86 -14.55
C TRP A 138 -5.38 32.38 -14.66
N LEU A 139 -4.15 32.85 -14.43
CA LEU A 139 -3.78 34.26 -14.63
C LEU A 139 -3.99 34.72 -16.07
N GLY A 140 -3.72 33.87 -17.07
CA GLY A 140 -4.01 34.16 -18.47
C GLY A 140 -5.51 34.34 -18.75
N VAL A 141 -6.37 33.49 -18.17
CA VAL A 141 -7.83 33.61 -18.28
C VAL A 141 -8.31 34.92 -17.63
N PHE A 142 -7.91 35.20 -16.38
CA PHE A 142 -8.27 36.44 -15.70
C PHE A 142 -7.74 37.67 -16.43
N GLY A 143 -6.50 37.62 -16.92
CA GLY A 143 -5.87 38.68 -17.71
C GLY A 143 -6.62 38.96 -19.01
N SER A 144 -7.09 37.91 -19.70
CA SER A 144 -7.88 38.07 -20.92
C SER A 144 -9.23 38.75 -20.65
N LEU A 145 -9.91 38.42 -19.54
CA LEU A 145 -11.15 39.08 -19.14
C LEU A 145 -10.94 40.57 -18.85
N ILE A 146 -9.85 40.91 -18.16
CA ILE A 146 -9.46 42.32 -17.90
C ILE A 146 -9.15 43.04 -19.21
N LEU A 147 -8.46 42.39 -20.14
CA LEU A 147 -8.16 42.97 -21.46
C LEU A 147 -9.44 43.28 -22.24
N PHE A 148 -10.40 42.35 -22.26
CA PHE A 148 -11.70 42.58 -22.91
C PHE A 148 -12.52 43.69 -22.23
N PHE A 149 -12.43 43.81 -20.91
CA PHE A 149 -13.03 44.93 -20.18
C PHE A 149 -12.43 46.28 -20.61
N LEU A 150 -11.10 46.37 -20.68
CA LEU A 150 -10.39 47.58 -21.12
C LEU A 150 -10.69 47.92 -22.58
N LEU A 151 -10.66 46.93 -23.48
CA LEU A 151 -11.02 47.10 -24.89
C LEU A 151 -12.47 47.59 -25.05
N GLY A 152 -13.39 47.06 -24.24
CA GLY A 152 -14.78 47.48 -24.23
C GLY A 152 -14.96 48.94 -23.82
N ARG A 153 -14.24 49.38 -22.77
CA ARG A 153 -14.24 50.79 -22.33
C ARG A 153 -13.57 51.71 -23.33
N PHE A 154 -12.42 51.32 -23.88
CA PHE A 154 -11.70 52.11 -24.87
C PHE A 154 -12.53 52.28 -26.15
N GLY A 155 -13.16 51.21 -26.64
CA GLY A 155 -14.05 51.27 -27.81
C GLY A 155 -15.27 52.19 -27.62
N GLN A 156 -15.78 52.34 -26.40
CA GLN A 156 -16.83 53.30 -26.07
C GLN A 156 -16.33 54.76 -26.12
N CYS A 157 -15.09 55.03 -25.72
CA CYS A 157 -14.51 56.38 -25.78
C CYS A 157 -14.38 56.93 -27.22
N PHE A 158 -14.26 56.06 -28.23
CA PHE A 158 -14.15 56.48 -29.64
C PHE A 158 -15.50 56.53 -30.38
N LYS A 159 -16.58 55.96 -29.81
CA LYS A 159 -17.91 55.97 -30.44
C LYS A 159 -18.74 57.17 -29.99
N LYS A 160 -19.11 58.01 -30.96
CA LYS A 160 -19.87 59.27 -30.75
C LYS A 160 -21.41 59.09 -30.71
N SER A 161 -21.94 57.87 -30.58
CA SER A 161 -23.38 57.62 -30.73
C SER A 161 -23.97 56.77 -29.60
N ASN A 162 -25.20 57.13 -29.23
CA ASN A 162 -26.03 56.64 -28.14
C ASN A 162 -26.60 55.22 -28.40
N SER A 163 -25.77 54.29 -28.88
CA SER A 163 -26.13 52.88 -29.05
C SER A 163 -26.15 52.20 -27.68
N LYS A 164 -27.19 51.38 -27.44
CA LYS A 164 -27.46 50.69 -26.17
C LYS A 164 -26.18 50.03 -25.63
N ASN A 165 -25.89 50.26 -24.36
CA ASN A 165 -24.71 49.77 -23.62
C ASN A 165 -24.40 48.29 -23.91
N PHE A 166 -23.54 48.06 -24.90
CA PHE A 166 -23.06 46.74 -25.26
C PHE A 166 -21.88 46.39 -24.35
N ASN A 167 -22.12 45.57 -23.34
CA ASN A 167 -21.08 45.20 -22.38
C ASN A 167 -20.27 44.02 -22.94
N LEU A 168 -19.22 44.32 -23.71
CA LEU A 168 -18.31 43.33 -24.29
C LEU A 168 -17.77 42.36 -23.23
N PHE A 169 -17.44 42.87 -22.04
CA PHE A 169 -16.98 42.06 -20.92
C PHE A 169 -18.01 41.01 -20.49
N TRP A 170 -19.29 41.39 -20.39
CA TRP A 170 -20.36 40.46 -20.01
C TRP A 170 -20.57 39.35 -21.04
N ILE A 171 -20.44 39.68 -22.33
CA ILE A 171 -20.54 38.69 -23.40
C ILE A 171 -19.39 37.69 -23.32
N GLN A 172 -18.17 38.14 -23.04
CA GLN A 172 -17.04 37.21 -22.90
C GLN A 172 -17.16 36.31 -21.68
N ILE A 173 -17.75 36.80 -20.58
CA ILE A 173 -18.11 35.97 -19.43
C ILE A 173 -19.12 34.89 -19.84
N GLN A 174 -20.20 35.27 -20.54
CA GLN A 174 -21.21 34.31 -21.01
C GLN A 174 -20.61 33.23 -21.91
N VAL A 175 -19.73 33.64 -22.84
CA VAL A 175 -18.98 32.73 -23.71
C VAL A 175 -18.08 31.79 -22.91
N LEU A 176 -17.32 32.31 -21.94
CA LEU A 176 -16.43 31.52 -21.08
C LEU A 176 -17.19 30.41 -20.33
N PHE A 177 -18.38 30.72 -19.82
CA PHE A 177 -19.26 29.76 -19.14
C PHE A 177 -20.16 28.95 -20.09
N ARG A 178 -19.94 29.03 -21.41
CA ARG A 178 -20.74 28.36 -22.46
C ARG A 178 -22.25 28.64 -22.38
N GLN A 179 -22.64 29.82 -21.90
CA GLN A 179 -24.04 30.24 -21.84
C GLN A 179 -24.50 30.81 -23.19
N PRO A 180 -25.76 30.57 -23.61
CA PRO A 180 -26.28 31.11 -24.85
C PRO A 180 -26.41 32.64 -24.76
N VAL A 181 -25.79 33.35 -25.70
CA VAL A 181 -25.87 34.82 -25.79
C VAL A 181 -27.21 35.21 -26.40
N HIS A 182 -28.26 35.16 -25.60
CA HIS A 182 -29.60 35.57 -26.01
C HIS A 182 -29.66 37.10 -26.12
N HIS A 183 -30.20 37.59 -27.25
CA HIS A 183 -30.83 38.92 -27.41
C HIS A 183 -30.04 40.08 -28.03
N LEU A 184 -28.71 40.16 -27.98
CA LEU A 184 -28.01 41.39 -28.43
C LEU A 184 -27.35 41.33 -29.82
N TRP A 185 -27.23 40.15 -30.41
CA TRP A 185 -26.32 39.97 -31.55
C TRP A 185 -26.96 40.07 -32.94
N PHE A 186 -28.21 39.59 -33.10
CA PHE A 186 -28.87 39.53 -34.42
C PHE A 186 -29.58 40.82 -34.85
N ARG A 187 -29.56 41.87 -34.03
CA ARG A 187 -30.39 43.06 -34.27
C ARG A 187 -29.68 44.23 -34.95
N GLU A 188 -28.35 44.23 -35.05
CA GLU A 188 -27.61 45.28 -35.76
C GLU A 188 -26.89 44.74 -37.01
N PRO A 189 -27.28 45.15 -38.24
CA PRO A 189 -26.83 44.47 -39.45
C PRO A 189 -25.48 44.96 -40.02
N TYR A 190 -24.78 45.93 -39.41
CA TYR A 190 -23.78 46.71 -40.16
C TYR A 190 -22.44 47.03 -39.50
N GLU A 191 -22.01 46.39 -38.41
CA GLU A 191 -20.66 46.62 -37.87
C GLU A 191 -19.76 45.38 -37.74
N THR A 192 -18.88 45.25 -38.74
CA THR A 192 -17.46 44.77 -38.71
C THR A 192 -17.18 43.26 -38.71
N ASN A 193 -16.57 42.79 -39.81
CA ASN A 193 -15.91 41.47 -39.93
C ASN A 193 -14.89 41.21 -38.81
N ASP A 194 -14.19 42.25 -38.34
CA ASP A 194 -13.14 42.12 -37.32
C ASP A 194 -13.70 41.64 -35.97
N ARG A 195 -14.90 42.08 -35.58
CA ARG A 195 -15.54 41.64 -34.33
C ARG A 195 -15.98 40.18 -34.40
N LEU A 196 -16.48 39.76 -35.55
CA LEU A 196 -16.83 38.36 -35.83
C LEU A 196 -15.61 37.46 -35.72
N LEU A 197 -14.49 37.87 -36.30
CA LEU A 197 -13.23 37.14 -36.23
C LEU A 197 -12.70 37.03 -34.80
N ILE A 198 -12.66 38.13 -34.05
CA ILE A 198 -12.18 38.12 -32.64
C ILE A 198 -13.05 37.21 -31.77
N LEU A 199 -14.37 37.27 -31.92
CA LEU A 199 -15.29 36.44 -31.15
C LEU A 199 -15.21 34.97 -31.56
N SER A 200 -15.06 34.66 -32.86
CA SER A 200 -14.86 33.30 -33.35
C SER A 200 -13.56 32.69 -32.82
N ILE A 201 -12.47 33.44 -32.82
CA ILE A 201 -11.19 33.01 -32.24
C ILE A 201 -11.33 32.78 -30.74
N TRP A 202 -12.00 33.68 -30.01
CA TRP A 202 -12.22 33.53 -28.58
C TRP A 202 -13.08 32.30 -28.24
N MET A 203 -14.17 32.08 -28.97
CA MET A 203 -15.00 30.88 -28.85
C MET A 203 -14.18 29.60 -29.06
N PHE A 204 -13.30 29.60 -30.06
CA PHE A 204 -12.42 28.46 -30.34
C PHE A 204 -11.44 28.21 -29.18
N ILE A 205 -10.83 29.26 -28.63
CA ILE A 205 -9.94 29.16 -27.45
C ILE A 205 -10.70 28.62 -26.24
N VAL A 206 -11.88 29.18 -25.92
CA VAL A 206 -12.71 28.73 -24.80
C VAL A 206 -13.17 27.27 -24.97
N MET A 207 -13.49 26.87 -26.20
CA MET A 207 -13.82 25.48 -26.51
C MET A 207 -12.66 24.55 -26.17
N ILE A 208 -11.46 24.85 -26.67
CA ILE A 208 -10.24 24.07 -26.38
C ILE A 208 -9.97 24.04 -24.88
N LEU A 209 -9.99 25.20 -24.22
CA LEU A 209 -9.69 25.32 -22.80
C LEU A 209 -10.65 24.51 -21.94
N SER A 210 -11.96 24.62 -22.20
CA SER A 210 -12.97 23.87 -21.44
C SER A 210 -12.89 22.36 -21.69
N SER A 211 -12.58 21.93 -22.93
CA SER A 211 -12.35 20.51 -23.23
C SER A 211 -11.09 19.98 -22.56
N ALA A 212 -10.00 20.74 -22.56
CA ALA A 212 -8.76 20.38 -21.87
C ALA A 212 -8.94 20.31 -20.35
N TYR A 213 -9.64 21.29 -19.76
CA TYR A 213 -9.98 21.32 -18.35
C TYR A 213 -10.78 20.08 -17.95
N GLY A 214 -11.86 19.78 -18.69
CA GLY A 214 -12.69 18.61 -18.43
C GLY A 214 -11.92 17.29 -18.53
N GLY A 215 -11.03 17.17 -19.52
CA GLY A 215 -10.18 15.97 -19.68
C GLY A 215 -9.18 15.80 -18.54
N CYS A 216 -8.51 16.87 -18.13
CA CYS A 216 -7.53 16.83 -17.04
C CYS A 216 -8.21 16.57 -15.69
N LEU A 217 -9.32 17.25 -15.39
CA LEU A 217 -10.11 17.01 -14.19
C LEU A 217 -10.61 15.56 -14.14
N PHE A 218 -11.10 15.04 -15.26
CA PHE A 218 -11.53 13.64 -15.34
C PHE A 218 -10.37 12.67 -15.07
N SER A 219 -9.18 12.94 -15.60
CA SER A 219 -7.98 12.13 -15.33
C SER A 219 -7.59 12.14 -13.86
N ILE A 220 -7.57 13.31 -13.21
CA ILE A 220 -7.25 13.46 -11.79
C ILE A 220 -8.26 12.69 -10.94
N MET A 221 -9.55 12.79 -11.25
CA MET A 221 -10.62 12.07 -10.54
C MET A 221 -10.63 10.55 -10.78
N THR A 222 -9.96 10.07 -11.83
CA THR A 222 -9.97 8.63 -12.17
C THR A 222 -8.96 7.83 -11.34
N ILE A 223 -7.84 8.44 -10.93
CA ILE A 223 -6.77 7.76 -10.20
C ILE A 223 -6.66 8.39 -8.81
N PRO A 224 -7.14 7.71 -7.75
CA PRO A 224 -6.99 8.23 -6.41
C PRO A 224 -5.51 8.40 -6.07
N HIS A 225 -5.14 9.54 -5.49
CA HIS A 225 -3.81 9.72 -4.95
C HIS A 225 -3.71 8.90 -3.66
N HIS A 226 -2.71 8.01 -3.60
CA HIS A 226 -2.42 7.22 -2.40
C HIS A 226 -0.95 7.42 -2.06
N ASN A 227 -0.69 7.89 -0.85
CA ASN A 227 0.66 8.09 -0.31
C ASN A 227 1.18 6.74 0.22
N ASN A 228 1.38 5.80 -0.70
CA ASN A 228 2.01 4.51 -0.41
C ASN A 228 3.51 4.70 -0.24
N ILE A 229 4.12 3.91 0.64
CA ILE A 229 5.58 3.82 0.73
C ILE A 229 6.00 2.61 -0.08
N ASP A 230 6.43 2.88 -1.32
CA ASP A 230 6.80 1.84 -2.27
C ASP A 230 8.30 1.60 -2.29
N THR A 231 9.11 2.59 -1.92
CA THR A 231 10.58 2.49 -1.97
C THR A 231 11.22 2.65 -0.60
N ILE A 232 12.44 2.10 -0.47
CA ILE A 232 13.26 2.28 0.75
C ILE A 232 13.65 3.76 0.94
N ASP A 233 13.89 4.48 -0.16
CA ASP A 233 14.24 5.90 -0.10
C ASP A 233 13.09 6.75 0.46
N GLU A 234 11.86 6.49 0.03
CA GLU A 234 10.65 7.11 0.62
C GLU A 234 10.50 6.78 2.10
N LEU A 235 10.75 5.51 2.50
CA LEU A 235 10.72 5.12 3.91
C LEU A 235 11.74 5.92 4.72
N VAL A 236 12.97 6.05 4.23
CA VAL A 236 14.04 6.81 4.89
C VAL A 236 13.69 8.29 5.00
N GLU A 237 13.06 8.88 3.98
CA GLU A 237 12.56 10.26 4.03
C GLU A 237 11.52 10.44 5.15
N GLN A 238 10.57 9.52 5.27
CA GLN A 238 9.56 9.56 6.33
C GLN A 238 10.16 9.32 7.73
N CYS A 239 11.19 8.48 7.84
CA CYS A 239 11.95 8.29 9.08
C CYS A 239 12.69 9.57 9.50
N ASN A 240 13.36 10.25 8.57
CA ASN A 240 14.02 11.54 8.86
C ASN A 240 13.05 12.62 9.35
N GLN A 241 11.79 12.55 8.91
CA GLN A 241 10.71 13.43 9.37
C GLN A 241 10.12 13.02 10.73
N ASN A 242 10.65 11.98 11.39
CA ASN A 242 10.16 11.39 12.64
C ASN A 242 8.69 10.93 12.57
N ARG A 243 8.21 10.56 11.38
CA ARG A 243 6.82 10.13 11.17
C ARG A 243 6.63 8.62 11.27
N ILE A 244 7.70 7.86 11.03
CA ILE A 244 7.66 6.40 10.94
C ILE A 244 8.74 5.74 11.80
N ILE A 245 8.31 4.76 12.58
CA ILE A 245 9.16 3.83 13.31
C ILE A 245 9.28 2.53 12.51
N VAL A 246 10.51 2.03 12.37
CA VAL A 246 10.80 0.83 11.59
C VAL A 246 10.82 -0.38 12.51
N LEU A 247 9.97 -1.35 12.25
CA LEU A 247 9.90 -2.61 12.97
C LEU A 247 10.75 -3.66 12.23
N VAL A 248 11.57 -4.40 12.96
CA VAL A 248 12.29 -5.57 12.45
C VAL A 248 12.24 -6.70 13.47
N GLU A 249 12.08 -7.92 13.00
CA GLU A 249 12.06 -9.09 13.87
C GLU A 249 13.47 -9.46 14.34
N ASN A 250 13.58 -9.79 15.63
CA ASN A 250 14.84 -10.07 16.31
C ASN A 250 15.66 -11.14 15.58
N GLY A 251 16.95 -10.86 15.38
CA GLY A 251 17.99 -11.68 14.78
C GLY A 251 17.76 -12.20 13.35
N THR A 252 16.76 -11.66 12.65
CA THR A 252 16.66 -11.83 11.21
C THR A 252 17.92 -11.32 10.48
N ALA A 253 18.19 -11.84 9.28
CA ALA A 253 19.28 -11.34 8.45
C ALA A 253 19.13 -9.84 8.13
N SER A 254 17.88 -9.37 7.99
CA SER A 254 17.54 -7.96 7.81
C SER A 254 18.01 -7.10 8.98
N MET A 255 17.82 -7.56 10.22
CA MET A 255 18.29 -6.84 11.42
C MET A 255 19.81 -6.68 11.43
N ILE A 256 20.52 -7.78 11.20
CA ILE A 256 21.98 -7.80 11.21
C ILE A 256 22.51 -6.85 10.14
N GLU A 257 21.96 -6.88 8.93
CA GLU A 257 22.35 -5.94 7.89
C GLU A 257 22.08 -4.49 8.31
N ILE A 258 20.89 -4.20 8.83
CA ILE A 258 20.52 -2.83 9.20
C ILE A 258 21.49 -2.25 10.25
N GLN A 259 21.93 -3.09 11.18
CA GLN A 259 22.82 -2.69 12.27
C GLN A 259 24.30 -2.64 11.87
N THR A 260 24.75 -3.52 10.97
CA THR A 260 26.17 -3.64 10.61
C THR A 260 26.58 -2.78 9.40
N SER A 261 25.62 -2.44 8.53
CA SER A 261 25.92 -1.71 7.30
C SER A 261 26.28 -0.24 7.57
N GLN A 262 27.34 0.22 6.91
CA GLN A 262 27.81 1.62 7.00
C GLN A 262 27.15 2.56 5.97
N ARG A 263 26.15 2.07 5.22
CA ARG A 263 25.44 2.89 4.22
C ARG A 263 24.62 3.97 4.91
N SER A 264 24.58 5.18 4.33
CA SER A 264 23.85 6.33 4.88
C SER A 264 22.37 6.01 5.15
N LEU A 265 21.68 5.39 4.20
CA LEU A 265 20.28 4.96 4.34
C LEU A 265 20.10 4.04 5.56
N MET A 266 21.02 3.10 5.76
CA MET A 266 20.94 2.11 6.84
C MET A 266 21.17 2.72 8.21
N THR A 267 22.08 3.70 8.31
CA THR A 267 22.30 4.43 9.56
C THR A 267 21.06 5.22 10.01
N ILE A 268 20.25 5.70 9.06
CA ILE A 268 18.98 6.39 9.37
C ILE A 268 17.95 5.37 9.85
N LEU A 269 17.79 4.25 9.13
CA LEU A 269 16.88 3.18 9.54
C LEU A 269 17.22 2.66 10.94
N ASN A 270 18.52 2.45 11.22
CA ASN A 270 18.98 1.95 12.52
C ASN A 270 18.66 2.92 13.68
N LYS A 271 18.62 4.24 13.44
CA LYS A 271 18.22 5.23 14.47
C LYS A 271 16.74 5.14 14.84
N HIS A 272 15.89 4.74 13.89
CA HIS A 272 14.43 4.61 14.07
C HIS A 272 13.97 3.16 14.18
N LEU A 273 14.91 2.24 14.44
CA LEU A 273 14.66 0.81 14.49
C LEU A 273 14.12 0.40 15.86
N GLN A 274 13.02 -0.35 15.84
CA GLN A 274 12.48 -1.05 16.99
C GLN A 274 12.43 -2.55 16.69
N VAL A 275 13.01 -3.34 17.59
CA VAL A 275 13.11 -4.80 17.45
C VAL A 275 11.88 -5.45 18.07
N VAL A 276 11.25 -6.36 17.32
CA VAL A 276 10.06 -7.10 17.74
C VAL A 276 10.40 -8.59 17.85
N GLN A 277 9.79 -9.31 18.80
CA GLN A 277 10.05 -10.74 18.99
C GLN A 277 9.32 -11.63 17.97
N TYR A 278 8.11 -11.24 17.54
CA TYR A 278 7.26 -12.05 16.66
C TYR A 278 6.66 -11.21 15.53
N GLN A 279 6.68 -11.74 14.31
CA GLN A 279 6.09 -11.07 13.14
C GLN A 279 4.59 -10.70 13.28
N LEU A 280 3.81 -11.47 14.03
CA LEU A 280 2.39 -11.19 14.29
C LEU A 280 2.23 -9.90 15.10
N TRP A 281 3.08 -9.72 16.11
CA TRP A 281 3.05 -8.53 16.94
C TRP A 281 3.40 -7.27 16.14
N ALA A 282 4.34 -7.36 15.20
CA ALA A 282 4.65 -6.25 14.30
C ALA A 282 3.45 -5.86 13.42
N ALA A 283 2.71 -6.84 12.91
CA ALA A 283 1.48 -6.59 12.15
C ALA A 283 0.40 -5.94 13.02
N GLU A 284 0.19 -6.42 14.25
CA GLU A 284 -0.78 -5.85 15.19
C GLU A 284 -0.42 -4.42 15.60
N MET A 285 0.86 -4.10 15.80
CA MET A 285 1.31 -2.72 16.06
C MET A 285 0.96 -1.77 14.90
N ILE A 286 1.17 -2.21 13.66
CA ILE A 286 0.79 -1.43 12.47
C ILE A 286 -0.72 -1.18 12.45
N LEU A 287 -1.52 -2.22 12.71
CA LEU A 287 -2.97 -2.14 12.68
C LEU A 287 -3.53 -1.26 13.80
N ASN A 288 -3.07 -1.45 15.03
CA ASN A 288 -3.53 -0.66 16.18
C ASN A 288 -3.21 0.82 16.01
N ALA A 289 -2.00 1.14 15.52
CA ALA A 289 -1.63 2.53 15.22
C ALA A 289 -2.51 3.16 14.13
N SER A 290 -2.94 2.38 13.12
CA SER A 290 -3.90 2.90 12.13
C SER A 290 -5.28 3.19 12.73
N MET A 291 -5.79 2.33 13.63
CA MET A 291 -7.10 2.53 14.26
C MET A 291 -7.13 3.69 15.26
N GLU A 292 -6.02 3.96 15.96
CA GLU A 292 -5.91 5.11 16.86
C GLU A 292 -5.96 6.44 16.11
N ASN A 293 -5.42 6.50 14.89
CA ASN A 293 -5.47 7.71 14.05
C ASN A 293 -6.89 8.01 13.55
N ASP A 294 -7.69 6.99 13.23
CA ASP A 294 -9.09 7.16 12.80
C ASP A 294 -9.97 7.78 13.91
N ASN A 295 -9.60 7.61 15.19
CA ASN A 295 -10.36 8.09 16.34
C ASN A 295 -10.14 9.58 16.68
N GLY A 296 -9.43 10.34 15.84
CA GLY A 296 -9.37 11.81 15.92
C GLY A 296 -8.58 12.40 17.09
N ASN A 297 -7.80 11.58 17.81
CA ASN A 297 -6.90 12.07 18.86
C ASN A 297 -5.54 12.43 18.25
N ASP A 298 -5.30 13.74 18.08
CA ASP A 298 -4.12 14.39 17.51
C ASP A 298 -2.78 14.16 18.27
N HIS A 299 -2.71 13.20 19.19
CA HIS A 299 -1.51 12.93 19.97
C HIS A 299 -0.59 11.93 19.27
N HIS A 300 0.41 12.47 18.56
CA HIS A 300 1.52 11.78 17.91
C HIS A 300 1.09 10.64 16.96
N ASN A 301 0.88 11.03 15.71
CA ASN A 301 0.61 10.22 14.52
C ASN A 301 1.80 9.29 14.17
N GLN A 302 2.19 8.40 15.10
CA GLN A 302 3.29 7.46 14.91
C GLN A 302 2.82 6.31 14.02
N ARG A 303 3.38 6.25 12.82
CA ARG A 303 3.14 5.14 11.89
C ARG A 303 4.27 4.13 12.01
N TYR A 304 3.95 2.87 11.72
CA TYR A 304 4.92 1.78 11.76
C TYR A 304 5.13 1.21 10.36
N ALA A 305 6.37 0.83 10.07
CA ALA A 305 6.75 0.12 8.86
C ALA A 305 7.53 -1.14 9.25
N PHE A 306 7.05 -2.31 8.84
CA PHE A 306 7.70 -3.59 9.15
C PHE A 306 8.56 -4.05 7.97
N ILE A 307 9.84 -4.29 8.22
CA ILE A 307 10.78 -4.78 7.21
C ILE A 307 11.01 -6.29 7.43
N GLN A 308 10.64 -7.10 6.44
CA GLN A 308 10.83 -8.54 6.48
C GLN A 308 10.87 -9.15 5.05
N GLN A 309 11.18 -10.44 4.94
CA GLN A 309 11.11 -11.18 3.68
C GLN A 309 9.70 -11.09 3.04
N TYR A 310 9.67 -10.93 1.72
CA TYR A 310 8.45 -10.69 0.96
C TYR A 310 7.41 -11.80 1.15
N THR A 311 7.81 -13.07 1.16
CA THR A 311 6.84 -14.17 1.36
C THR A 311 6.20 -14.19 2.75
N MET A 312 6.95 -13.82 3.79
CA MET A 312 6.42 -13.70 5.16
C MET A 312 5.45 -12.52 5.27
N LEU A 313 5.81 -11.37 4.69
CA LEU A 313 4.91 -10.21 4.62
C LEU A 313 3.65 -10.53 3.81
N LYS A 314 3.79 -11.19 2.67
CA LYS A 314 2.65 -11.65 1.87
C LYS A 314 1.75 -12.58 2.65
N HIS A 315 2.33 -13.47 3.46
CA HIS A 315 1.57 -14.33 4.36
C HIS A 315 0.74 -13.51 5.38
N LEU A 316 1.35 -12.51 6.04
CA LEU A 316 0.63 -11.61 6.96
C LEU A 316 -0.49 -10.84 6.26
N GLN A 317 -0.24 -10.32 5.05
CA GLN A 317 -1.25 -9.63 4.25
C GLN A 317 -2.43 -10.56 3.90
N MET A 318 -2.18 -11.85 3.69
CA MET A 318 -3.24 -12.83 3.40
C MET A 318 -4.04 -13.21 4.65
N ILE A 319 -3.46 -13.09 5.86
CA ILE A 319 -4.18 -13.31 7.12
C ILE A 319 -5.07 -12.12 7.46
N TYR A 320 -4.52 -10.90 7.50
CA TYR A 320 -5.26 -9.71 7.94
C TYR A 320 -6.05 -9.03 6.80
N GLY A 321 -5.74 -9.37 5.55
CA GLY A 321 -6.39 -8.85 4.36
C GLY A 321 -5.66 -7.66 3.73
N ARG A 322 -5.78 -7.57 2.39
CA ARG A 322 -5.18 -6.49 1.57
C ARG A 322 -5.76 -5.10 1.82
N HIS A 323 -6.88 -5.01 2.55
CA HIS A 323 -7.55 -3.75 2.87
C HIS A 323 -6.99 -3.06 4.12
N ARG A 324 -6.20 -3.77 4.93
CA ARG A 324 -5.59 -3.21 6.16
C ARG A 324 -4.07 -3.09 6.08
N LEU A 325 -3.42 -4.06 5.43
CA LEU A 325 -1.96 -4.08 5.28
C LEU A 325 -1.55 -3.90 3.83
N TYR A 326 -0.73 -2.87 3.60
CA TYR A 326 -0.13 -2.58 2.31
C TYR A 326 1.24 -3.28 2.19
N LEU A 327 1.48 -3.87 1.02
CA LEU A 327 2.73 -4.53 0.66
C LEU A 327 3.07 -4.11 -0.77
N PRO A 328 4.21 -3.44 -1.00
CA PRO A 328 4.66 -3.06 -2.33
C PRO A 328 4.83 -4.26 -3.26
N LYS A 329 4.71 -4.01 -4.57
CA LYS A 329 4.86 -5.07 -5.57
C LYS A 329 6.30 -5.57 -5.63
N SER A 330 6.43 -6.90 -5.73
CA SER A 330 7.74 -7.55 -5.75
C SER A 330 8.62 -7.16 -6.96
N ASN A 331 8.01 -6.77 -8.09
CA ASN A 331 8.72 -6.53 -9.35
C ASN A 331 9.55 -5.24 -9.41
N ASN A 332 9.43 -4.36 -8.41
CA ASN A 332 10.18 -3.11 -8.37
C ASN A 332 11.49 -3.36 -7.61
N ASP A 333 12.61 -3.40 -8.32
CA ASP A 333 13.94 -3.57 -7.70
C ASP A 333 14.24 -2.47 -6.67
N HIS A 334 13.61 -1.29 -6.80
CA HIS A 334 13.72 -0.16 -5.85
C HIS A 334 12.94 -0.34 -4.54
N SER A 335 12.01 -1.31 -4.49
CA SER A 335 11.23 -1.63 -3.29
C SER A 335 11.96 -2.62 -2.38
N SER A 336 13.02 -3.26 -2.87
CA SER A 336 13.78 -4.23 -2.08
C SER A 336 15.03 -3.62 -1.46
N LEU A 337 15.23 -3.90 -0.18
CA LEU A 337 16.45 -3.54 0.52
C LEU A 337 17.60 -4.47 0.12
N ILE A 338 17.37 -5.80 0.12
CA ILE A 338 18.33 -6.85 -0.23
C ILE A 338 17.61 -8.06 -0.81
N LYS A 339 18.19 -8.65 -1.86
CA LYS A 339 17.83 -9.99 -2.36
C LYS A 339 18.62 -11.06 -1.64
N THR A 340 17.93 -12.06 -1.10
CA THR A 340 18.54 -13.13 -0.31
C THR A 340 18.12 -14.50 -0.80
N LEU A 341 18.85 -15.52 -0.38
CA LEU A 341 18.60 -16.91 -0.75
C LEU A 341 18.14 -17.68 0.47
N ASN A 342 16.99 -18.35 0.37
CA ASN A 342 16.51 -19.23 1.43
C ASN A 342 17.00 -20.67 1.20
N VAL A 343 17.48 -21.30 2.27
CA VAL A 343 18.14 -22.61 2.27
C VAL A 343 17.65 -23.45 3.46
N ILE A 344 17.76 -24.77 3.32
CA ILE A 344 17.68 -25.69 4.47
C ILE A 344 19.08 -25.81 5.06
N LEU A 345 19.17 -25.67 6.37
CA LEU A 345 20.42 -25.82 7.11
C LEU A 345 20.62 -27.27 7.53
N LEU A 346 21.85 -27.73 7.48
CA LEU A 346 22.28 -29.06 7.90
C LEU A 346 23.44 -28.92 8.88
N ARG A 347 23.52 -29.85 9.84
CA ARG A 347 24.73 -29.97 10.66
C ARG A 347 25.95 -30.24 9.79
N LYS A 348 27.14 -29.81 10.24
CA LYS A 348 28.40 -30.13 9.56
C LYS A 348 28.57 -31.65 9.38
N SER A 349 29.08 -32.06 8.23
CA SER A 349 29.31 -33.45 7.84
C SER A 349 28.05 -34.31 7.88
N PHE A 350 26.93 -33.80 7.36
CA PHE A 350 25.66 -34.54 7.35
C PHE A 350 25.74 -35.70 6.32
N PRO A 351 25.51 -36.97 6.73
CA PRO A 351 25.78 -38.14 5.87
C PRO A 351 25.05 -38.15 4.53
N LEU A 352 23.85 -37.58 4.45
CA LEU A 352 22.99 -37.58 3.26
C LEU A 352 22.97 -36.22 2.54
N ALA A 353 23.86 -35.29 2.88
CA ALA A 353 23.82 -33.91 2.37
C ALA A 353 23.79 -33.85 0.84
N ARG A 354 24.70 -34.57 0.18
CA ARG A 354 24.79 -34.62 -1.30
C ARG A 354 23.55 -35.24 -1.95
N GLU A 355 22.98 -36.26 -1.31
CA GLU A 355 21.80 -36.94 -1.84
C GLU A 355 20.56 -36.06 -1.70
N PHE A 356 20.38 -35.43 -0.54
CA PHE A 356 19.31 -34.47 -0.28
C PHE A 356 19.41 -33.28 -1.23
N ASP A 357 20.61 -32.77 -1.45
CA ASP A 357 20.85 -31.63 -2.34
C ASP A 357 20.46 -31.91 -3.80
N LYS A 358 20.81 -33.09 -4.30
CA LYS A 358 20.42 -33.55 -5.64
C LYS A 358 18.91 -33.66 -5.81
N ILE A 359 18.19 -34.04 -4.75
CA ILE A 359 16.72 -34.10 -4.80
C ILE A 359 16.10 -32.73 -4.61
N ASN A 360 16.61 -31.94 -3.69
CA ASN A 360 16.16 -30.58 -3.44
C ASN A 360 16.24 -29.71 -4.70
N SER A 361 17.37 -29.72 -5.41
CA SER A 361 17.52 -29.03 -6.70
C SER A 361 16.52 -29.50 -7.76
N ARG A 362 16.22 -30.81 -7.83
CA ARG A 362 15.20 -31.35 -8.74
C ARG A 362 13.79 -30.92 -8.37
N LEU A 363 13.45 -30.91 -7.08
CA LEU A 363 12.14 -30.48 -6.58
C LEU A 363 11.93 -28.98 -6.84
N PHE A 364 12.97 -28.18 -6.63
CA PHE A 364 13.01 -26.77 -6.96
C PHE A 364 12.80 -26.54 -8.47
N ASN A 365 13.59 -27.19 -9.32
CA ASN A 365 13.47 -27.06 -10.78
C ASN A 365 12.12 -27.56 -11.32
N ALA A 366 11.45 -28.48 -10.62
CA ALA A 366 10.12 -28.95 -10.95
C ALA A 366 9.00 -27.99 -10.50
N GLY A 367 9.32 -26.90 -9.80
CA GLY A 367 8.35 -25.93 -9.27
C GLY A 367 7.54 -26.43 -8.07
N LEU A 368 7.90 -27.58 -7.48
CA LEU A 368 7.13 -28.17 -6.37
C LEU A 368 7.15 -27.30 -5.10
N TYR A 369 8.25 -26.59 -4.87
CA TYR A 369 8.35 -25.68 -3.73
C TYR A 369 7.39 -24.48 -3.85
N GLN A 370 7.30 -23.89 -5.05
CA GLN A 370 6.34 -22.82 -5.34
C GLN A 370 4.90 -23.29 -5.16
N LEU A 371 4.58 -24.50 -5.62
CA LEU A 371 3.27 -25.12 -5.42
C LEU A 371 2.93 -25.28 -3.93
N TRP A 372 3.87 -25.72 -3.09
CA TRP A 372 3.61 -25.85 -1.65
C TRP A 372 3.41 -24.49 -0.97
N LEU A 373 4.22 -23.49 -1.32
CA LEU A 373 4.04 -22.12 -0.82
C LEU A 373 2.67 -21.54 -1.22
N GLU A 374 2.26 -21.70 -2.49
CA GLU A 374 0.96 -21.23 -2.98
C GLU A 374 -0.20 -21.89 -2.25
N ARG A 375 -0.11 -23.19 -1.95
CA ARG A 375 -1.11 -23.90 -1.16
C ARG A 375 -1.25 -23.33 0.25
N GLU A 376 -0.14 -23.00 0.91
CA GLU A 376 -0.18 -22.38 2.24
C GLU A 376 -0.82 -20.98 2.17
N PHE A 377 -0.52 -20.19 1.13
CA PHE A 377 -1.20 -18.90 0.92
C PHE A 377 -2.71 -19.04 0.70
N LEU A 378 -3.15 -20.05 -0.06
CA LEU A 378 -4.57 -20.30 -0.32
C LEU A 378 -5.32 -20.77 0.92
N GLN A 379 -4.74 -21.64 1.73
CA GLN A 379 -5.34 -22.11 2.99
C GLN A 379 -5.59 -20.96 3.98
N ASN A 380 -4.76 -19.93 3.96
CA ASN A 380 -4.94 -18.77 4.83
C ASN A 380 -6.01 -17.79 4.34
N LYS A 381 -6.29 -17.73 3.03
CA LYS A 381 -7.42 -16.93 2.49
C LYS A 381 -8.75 -17.37 3.11
N SER A 382 -8.98 -18.69 3.25
CA SER A 382 -10.18 -19.21 3.94
C SER A 382 -10.22 -18.89 5.44
N ILE A 383 -9.07 -18.83 6.12
CA ILE A 383 -9.01 -18.47 7.55
C ILE A 383 -9.31 -16.98 7.73
N SER A 384 -8.74 -16.11 6.89
CA SER A 384 -9.02 -14.67 6.92
C SER A 384 -10.51 -14.36 6.69
N GLN A 385 -11.17 -15.06 5.77
CA GLN A 385 -12.62 -14.95 5.57
C GLN A 385 -13.39 -15.39 6.82
N SER A 386 -13.05 -16.52 7.44
CA SER A 386 -13.72 -16.96 8.68
C SER A 386 -13.52 -16.00 9.87
N ILE A 387 -12.35 -15.35 9.97
CA ILE A 387 -12.07 -14.34 11.01
C ILE A 387 -12.89 -13.07 10.73
N VAL A 388 -12.91 -12.59 9.49
CA VAL A 388 -13.73 -11.44 9.08
C VAL A 388 -15.23 -11.72 9.30
N ASP A 389 -15.71 -12.92 8.95
CA ASP A 389 -17.09 -13.33 9.16
C ASP A 389 -17.43 -13.38 10.66
N SER A 390 -16.53 -13.90 11.51
CA SER A 390 -16.72 -13.92 12.97
C SER A 390 -16.76 -12.53 13.60
N VAL A 391 -15.89 -11.61 13.17
CA VAL A 391 -15.88 -10.21 13.64
C VAL A 391 -17.12 -9.45 13.15
N SER A 392 -17.63 -9.76 11.95
CA SER A 392 -18.89 -9.19 11.45
C SER A 392 -20.12 -9.69 12.20
N LEU A 393 -20.11 -10.94 12.66
CA LEU A 393 -21.16 -11.52 13.49
C LEU A 393 -21.17 -10.93 14.92
N ASP A 394 -20.00 -10.65 15.49
CA ASP A 394 -19.90 -9.98 16.80
C ASP A 394 -20.32 -8.51 16.74
N ASN A 395 -20.08 -7.81 15.62
CA ASN A 395 -20.56 -6.45 15.42
C ASN A 395 -22.08 -6.38 15.20
N ASN A 396 -22.68 -7.37 14.54
CA ASN A 396 -24.14 -7.45 14.38
C ASN A 396 -24.88 -7.77 15.68
N ASN A 397 -24.22 -8.37 16.68
CA ASN A 397 -24.79 -8.60 18.00
C ASN A 397 -24.83 -7.33 18.88
N ASN A 398 -24.18 -6.24 18.46
CA ASN A 398 -24.20 -4.94 19.15
C ASN A 398 -25.02 -3.86 18.43
N SER A 399 -25.75 -4.22 17.37
CA SER A 399 -26.64 -3.31 16.66
C SER A 399 -27.97 -3.97 16.28
N THR A 400 -28.71 -4.45 17.27
CA THR A 400 -30.17 -4.52 17.14
C THR A 400 -30.75 -3.14 17.41
N GLU A 401 -30.84 -2.33 16.37
CA GLU A 401 -32.04 -1.54 16.02
C GLU A 401 -31.79 -0.76 14.71
N ASN A 402 -32.69 -0.97 13.76
CA ASN A 402 -32.90 -0.22 12.51
C ASN A 402 -31.90 -0.45 11.36
N SER A 403 -32.20 -1.45 10.52
CA SER A 403 -32.79 -1.24 9.18
C SER A 403 -32.71 -2.53 8.38
N GLU A 404 -33.86 -3.19 8.24
CA GLU A 404 -34.12 -4.02 7.07
C GLU A 404 -34.14 -3.09 5.85
N ILE A 405 -33.25 -3.32 4.89
CA ILE A 405 -33.47 -3.24 3.43
C ILE A 405 -32.11 -3.37 2.73
N GLU A 406 -32.06 -4.27 1.75
CA GLU A 406 -31.03 -4.45 0.70
C GLU A 406 -29.65 -5.00 1.08
N GLU A 407 -29.47 -6.33 0.94
CA GLU A 407 -28.74 -6.86 -0.22
C GLU A 407 -28.85 -8.40 -0.28
N LYS A 408 -29.58 -8.87 -1.28
CA LYS A 408 -29.47 -10.22 -1.86
C LYS A 408 -28.44 -10.15 -2.98
N GLU A 409 -27.63 -11.21 -3.11
CA GLU A 409 -26.74 -11.61 -4.23
C GLU A 409 -25.27 -11.72 -3.78
N LYS A 410 -24.49 -12.77 -4.05
CA LYS A 410 -24.64 -13.99 -4.85
C LYS A 410 -23.59 -15.00 -4.36
N SER A 411 -24.02 -16.24 -4.13
CA SER A 411 -23.13 -17.40 -4.07
C SER A 411 -22.51 -17.65 -5.44
N TYR A 412 -21.19 -17.76 -5.54
CA TYR A 412 -20.53 -18.18 -6.78
C TYR A 412 -19.81 -19.51 -6.61
N GLU A 413 -20.21 -20.45 -7.47
CA GLU A 413 -19.61 -21.75 -7.74
C GLU A 413 -18.17 -21.61 -8.28
N ILE A 414 -17.32 -22.54 -7.85
CA ILE A 414 -15.91 -22.63 -8.19
C ILE A 414 -15.79 -23.29 -9.58
N THR A 415 -15.37 -22.52 -10.59
CA THR A 415 -14.82 -23.04 -11.86
C THR A 415 -13.45 -22.40 -12.14
N GLY A 416 -12.51 -23.23 -12.59
CA GLY A 416 -11.06 -23.03 -12.47
C GLY A 416 -10.38 -22.13 -13.50
N GLU A 417 -10.86 -20.91 -13.72
CA GLU A 417 -10.22 -19.94 -14.65
C GLU A 417 -9.97 -18.55 -14.04
N THR A 418 -9.65 -18.46 -12.75
CA THR A 418 -9.52 -17.20 -12.00
C THR A 418 -8.10 -16.86 -11.52
N TYR A 419 -7.07 -17.09 -12.33
CA TYR A 419 -5.71 -16.58 -11.99
C TYR A 419 -5.35 -15.25 -12.67
N THR A 420 -6.11 -14.79 -13.66
CA THR A 420 -5.82 -13.54 -14.38
C THR A 420 -6.85 -12.42 -14.16
N ASN A 421 -8.08 -12.74 -13.75
CA ASN A 421 -9.18 -11.77 -13.73
C ASN A 421 -9.51 -11.15 -12.35
N GLU A 422 -9.07 -11.73 -11.23
CA GLU A 422 -9.33 -11.16 -9.88
C GLU A 422 -8.42 -9.96 -9.55
N TYR A 423 -7.46 -9.63 -10.41
CA TYR A 423 -6.47 -8.56 -10.19
C TYR A 423 -6.91 -7.16 -10.63
N TYR A 424 -8.04 -7.03 -11.33
CA TYR A 424 -8.53 -5.75 -11.86
C TYR A 424 -9.58 -5.07 -10.98
N HIS A 425 -10.08 -5.72 -9.92
CA HIS A 425 -11.29 -5.25 -9.24
C HIS A 425 -11.10 -4.30 -8.05
N ASN A 426 -9.87 -3.86 -7.76
CA ASN A 426 -9.62 -2.93 -6.66
C ASN A 426 -9.08 -1.55 -7.09
N ARG A 427 -9.42 -1.11 -8.30
CA ARG A 427 -9.52 0.33 -8.57
C ARG A 427 -10.99 0.68 -8.55
N ARG A 428 -11.55 0.87 -7.34
CA ARG A 428 -12.82 1.61 -7.26
C ARG A 428 -12.51 2.97 -7.87
N ILE A 429 -13.17 3.30 -8.99
CA ILE A 429 -13.22 4.67 -9.51
C ILE A 429 -13.60 5.54 -8.31
N GLN A 430 -12.87 6.62 -8.07
CA GLN A 430 -13.15 7.50 -6.94
C GLN A 430 -14.57 8.04 -7.11
N THR A 431 -15.49 7.58 -6.26
CA THR A 431 -16.87 8.06 -6.26
C THR A 431 -16.90 9.38 -5.52
N LEU A 432 -17.27 10.46 -6.21
CA LEU A 432 -17.43 11.76 -5.58
C LEU A 432 -18.61 11.68 -4.60
N SER A 433 -18.36 11.84 -3.31
CA SER A 433 -19.40 11.85 -2.29
C SER A 433 -20.13 13.20 -2.26
N LEU A 434 -21.37 13.22 -1.78
CA LEU A 434 -22.15 14.46 -1.65
C LEU A 434 -21.46 15.45 -0.69
N GLU A 435 -20.77 14.94 0.34
CA GLU A 435 -19.98 15.73 1.28
C GLU A 435 -18.92 16.58 0.58
N GLN A 436 -18.29 16.06 -0.47
CA GLN A 436 -17.24 16.74 -1.22
C GLN A 436 -17.79 17.88 -2.11
N LEU A 437 -19.06 17.79 -2.52
CA LEU A 437 -19.75 18.84 -3.28
C LEU A 437 -20.36 19.94 -2.40
N THR A 438 -20.39 19.76 -1.06
CA THR A 438 -21.03 20.72 -0.14
C THR A 438 -20.48 22.14 -0.27
N ILE A 439 -19.19 22.30 -0.57
CA ILE A 439 -18.54 23.60 -0.76
C ILE A 439 -19.15 24.37 -1.93
N PHE A 440 -19.58 23.70 -3.01
CA PHE A 440 -20.29 24.37 -4.10
C PHE A 440 -21.64 24.90 -3.65
N PHE A 441 -22.36 24.14 -2.83
CA PHE A 441 -23.64 24.59 -2.27
C PHE A 441 -23.45 25.79 -1.34
N TYR A 442 -22.42 25.79 -0.49
CA TYR A 442 -22.10 26.93 0.36
C TYR A 442 -21.67 28.17 -0.44
N LEU A 443 -20.82 28.00 -1.45
CA LEU A 443 -20.38 29.10 -2.31
C LEU A 443 -21.56 29.69 -3.10
N TYR A 444 -22.44 28.84 -3.62
CA TYR A 444 -23.67 29.26 -4.29
C TYR A 444 -24.60 30.03 -3.36
N LEU A 445 -24.81 29.54 -2.13
CA LEU A 445 -25.66 30.20 -1.13
C LEU A 445 -25.07 31.56 -0.70
N CYS A 446 -23.74 31.63 -0.56
CA CYS A 446 -23.02 32.88 -0.29
C CYS A 446 -23.22 33.89 -1.43
N LEU A 447 -23.09 33.45 -2.69
CA LEU A 447 -23.32 34.31 -3.86
C LEU A 447 -24.75 34.83 -3.93
N ILE A 448 -25.75 34.02 -3.61
CA ILE A 448 -27.16 34.47 -3.52
C ILE A 448 -27.29 35.57 -2.48
N PHE A 449 -26.70 35.38 -1.29
CA PHE A 449 -26.75 36.37 -0.22
C PHE A 449 -26.09 37.70 -0.63
N VAL A 450 -24.94 37.65 -1.31
CA VAL A 450 -24.26 38.84 -1.84
C VAL A 450 -25.13 39.55 -2.89
N CYS A 451 -25.76 38.81 -3.81
CA CYS A 451 -26.67 39.39 -4.79
C CYS A 451 -27.88 40.07 -4.14
N LEU A 452 -28.45 39.46 -3.10
CA LEU A 452 -29.54 40.08 -2.33
C LEU A 452 -29.09 41.36 -1.63
N LEU A 453 -27.91 41.36 -1.01
CA LEU A 453 -27.35 42.57 -0.38
C LEU A 453 -27.14 43.69 -1.40
N ILE A 454 -26.58 43.39 -2.57
CA ILE A 454 -26.39 44.38 -3.64
C ILE A 454 -27.74 44.95 -4.08
N PHE A 455 -28.75 44.11 -4.25
CA PHE A 455 -30.11 44.54 -4.59
C PHE A 455 -30.71 45.47 -3.52
N PHE A 456 -30.58 45.13 -2.24
CA PHE A 456 -31.04 45.99 -1.14
C PHE A 456 -30.31 47.34 -1.12
N VAL A 457 -28.99 47.34 -1.34
CA VAL A 457 -28.20 48.57 -1.42
C VAL A 457 -28.63 49.44 -2.60
N GLU A 458 -28.86 48.85 -3.78
CA GLU A 458 -29.40 49.57 -4.94
C GLU A 458 -30.79 50.14 -4.67
N CYS A 459 -31.68 49.37 -4.03
CA CYS A 459 -33.01 49.84 -3.65
C CYS A 459 -32.96 51.03 -2.66
N ILE A 460 -32.03 51.01 -1.70
CA ILE A 460 -31.83 52.13 -0.77
C ILE A 460 -31.24 53.34 -1.48
N TRP A 461 -30.35 53.14 -2.45
CA TRP A 461 -29.71 54.23 -3.19
C TRP A 461 -30.65 54.90 -4.21
N LEU A 462 -31.65 54.17 -4.71
CA LEU A 462 -32.67 54.66 -5.64
C LEU A 462 -33.86 55.38 -4.96
N LEU A 463 -33.97 55.28 -3.64
CA LEU A 463 -34.99 55.92 -2.80
C LEU A 463 -34.47 57.26 -2.25
#